data_AF-A0A239V7K8-F1
#
_entry.id   AF-A0A239V7K8-F1
#
_cell.length_a   1.000
_cell.length_b   1.000
_cell.length_c   1.000
_cell.angle_alpha   90.00
_cell.angle_beta   90.00
_cell.angle_gamma   90.00
#
_symmetry.space_group_name_H-M   'P 1'
#
loop_
_entity.id
_entity.type
_entity.pdbx_description
1 polymer ?
#
loop_
_entity_poly.entity_id
_entity_poly.type
_entity_poly.pdbx_seq_one_letter_code
_entity_poly.pdbx_strand_id
1 'polypeptide(L)'
;MIFAMGSGALASYVPTAQSSWTGLAPSRGWPVAVLAVLWVTARAVMFAPPGTLPRPLYAAFLAAPLWWTLALVVRDLHRSRRGPRRIGPYPCAVLAFCAAAGAVSGWFGSAIMTGEKPGILPEIAVSMFALLLTGVGGRMVPAFLNSAGQRLGLPTIPLPAWARLPILIPLGIAVLTTGTALSAALTCLAGMILAAHMTTWRLRYARYDSLAALTLIAYAWLPIGLILWGWTRLPANWPLPPAPVWSITASHTLTMGALTGLIVTVMARSSARRGDRRLHPRAASVIGFAILMAAVPVRLAGFTPTSGMIWSLGWGVVLLGHLPHLVGPLQRPVFSAHRTP
;
A
#
# COMPACT_ATOMS: atom_id res chain seq x y z
N MET A 1 -3.98 -10.90 5.03
CA MET A 1 -3.13 -9.70 5.00
C MET A 1 -3.65 -8.61 4.10
N ILE A 2 -3.80 -8.87 2.80
CA ILE A 2 -4.14 -7.86 1.78
C ILE A 2 -5.45 -7.12 2.08
N PHE A 3 -6.55 -7.84 2.30
CA PHE A 3 -7.85 -7.22 2.60
C PHE A 3 -7.94 -6.61 4.01
N ALA A 4 -7.03 -6.97 4.92
CA ALA A 4 -6.99 -6.41 6.27
C ALA A 4 -6.14 -5.14 6.31
N MET A 5 -4.85 -5.29 6.09
CA MET A 5 -3.88 -4.19 6.14
C MET A 5 -4.02 -3.26 4.95
N GLY A 6 -4.22 -3.79 3.74
CA GLY A 6 -4.35 -2.99 2.54
C GLY A 6 -5.62 -2.14 2.49
N SER A 7 -6.76 -2.67 2.94
CA SER A 7 -7.99 -1.87 3.04
C SER A 7 -7.88 -0.78 4.11
N GLY A 8 -7.29 -1.10 5.27
CA GLY A 8 -7.04 -0.12 6.34
C GLY A 8 -6.07 0.98 5.90
N ALA A 9 -5.03 0.63 5.15
CA ALA A 9 -4.09 1.57 4.56
C ALA A 9 -4.78 2.53 3.57
N LEU A 10 -5.61 1.99 2.67
CA LEU A 10 -6.33 2.81 1.71
C LEU A 10 -7.35 3.70 2.41
N ALA A 11 -8.15 3.12 3.31
CA ALA A 11 -9.15 3.82 4.10
C ALA A 11 -8.55 4.95 4.95
N SER A 12 -7.31 4.82 5.43
CA SER A 12 -6.63 5.90 6.16
C SER A 12 -5.97 6.93 5.24
N TYR A 13 -5.43 6.51 4.11
CA TYR A 13 -4.71 7.40 3.18
C TYR A 13 -5.66 8.26 2.33
N VAL A 14 -6.69 7.66 1.74
CA VAL A 14 -7.59 8.32 0.77
C VAL A 14 -8.28 9.56 1.34
N PRO A 15 -8.85 9.56 2.57
CA PRO A 15 -9.45 10.74 3.18
C PRO A 15 -8.55 11.96 3.26
N THR A 16 -7.23 11.73 3.35
CA THR A 16 -6.20 12.76 3.36
C THR A 16 -5.75 13.11 1.95
N ALA A 17 -5.50 12.11 1.10
CA ALA A 17 -4.98 12.31 -0.25
C ALA A 17 -5.99 13.03 -1.16
N GLN A 18 -7.29 12.86 -0.93
CA GLN A 18 -8.32 13.42 -1.80
C GLN A 18 -8.41 14.93 -1.83
N SER A 19 -7.89 15.62 -0.80
CA SER A 19 -7.79 17.08 -0.83
C SER A 19 -6.92 17.57 -1.98
N SER A 20 -5.94 16.77 -2.43
CA SER A 20 -5.01 17.16 -3.49
C SER A 20 -5.69 17.28 -4.85
N TRP A 21 -6.69 16.44 -5.17
CA TRP A 21 -7.42 16.49 -6.44
C TRP A 21 -8.77 17.20 -6.36
N THR A 22 -9.51 17.10 -5.23
CA THR A 22 -10.81 17.79 -5.05
C THR A 22 -10.66 19.25 -4.64
N GLY A 23 -9.55 19.62 -3.99
CA GLY A 23 -9.36 20.95 -3.40
C GLY A 23 -10.20 21.19 -2.14
N LEU A 24 -10.94 20.20 -1.67
CA LEU A 24 -11.67 20.25 -0.41
C LEU A 24 -10.72 20.01 0.76
N ALA A 25 -11.13 20.44 1.96
CA ALA A 25 -10.44 20.06 3.18
C ALA A 25 -10.45 18.53 3.35
N PRO A 26 -9.37 17.91 3.90
CA PRO A 26 -9.36 16.49 4.19
C PRO A 26 -10.56 16.04 5.02
N SER A 27 -11.11 14.88 4.70
CA SER A 27 -12.21 14.28 5.48
C SER A 27 -11.77 14.07 6.93
N ARG A 28 -12.62 14.50 7.89
CA ARG A 28 -12.32 14.51 9.33
C ARG A 28 -13.58 14.22 10.17
N GLY A 29 -13.39 13.78 11.40
CA GLY A 29 -14.48 13.50 12.35
C GLY A 29 -15.21 12.20 12.05
N TRP A 30 -16.54 12.23 12.15
CA TRP A 30 -17.40 11.04 12.05
C TRP A 30 -17.17 10.17 10.79
N PRO A 31 -16.90 10.70 9.56
CA PRO A 31 -16.70 9.84 8.40
C PRO A 31 -15.46 8.94 8.50
N VAL A 32 -14.44 9.41 9.23
CA VAL A 32 -13.21 8.65 9.51
C VAL A 32 -13.42 7.71 10.71
N ALA A 33 -14.22 8.12 11.70
CA ALA A 33 -14.60 7.24 12.80
C ALA A 33 -15.39 6.02 12.30
N VAL A 34 -16.33 6.22 11.37
CA VAL A 34 -17.07 5.12 10.70
C VAL A 34 -16.11 4.18 9.98
N LEU A 35 -15.10 4.68 9.27
CA LEU A 35 -14.08 3.81 8.66
C LEU A 35 -13.35 2.94 9.67
N ALA A 36 -12.94 3.53 10.80
CA ALA A 36 -12.27 2.79 11.87
C ALA A 36 -13.19 1.70 12.45
N VAL A 37 -14.44 2.04 12.75
CA VAL A 37 -15.45 1.10 13.27
C VAL A 37 -15.73 -0.01 12.26
N LEU A 38 -15.96 0.32 10.98
CA LEU A 38 -16.17 -0.67 9.92
C LEU A 38 -14.97 -1.59 9.75
N TRP A 39 -13.75 -1.07 9.87
CA TRP A 39 -12.55 -1.89 9.78
C TRP A 39 -12.41 -2.83 10.98
N VAL A 40 -12.61 -2.33 12.21
CA VAL A 40 -12.53 -3.13 13.43
C VAL A 40 -13.62 -4.20 13.45
N THR A 41 -14.85 -3.84 13.14
CA THR A 41 -15.99 -4.78 13.05
C THR A 41 -15.75 -5.85 11.99
N ALA A 42 -15.21 -5.48 10.81
CA ALA A 42 -14.82 -6.46 9.80
C ALA A 42 -13.79 -7.47 10.31
N ARG A 43 -12.89 -7.09 11.24
CA ARG A 43 -11.97 -8.05 11.88
C ARG A 43 -12.65 -8.86 12.97
N ALA A 44 -13.47 -8.23 13.81
CA ALA A 44 -14.21 -8.90 14.88
C ALA A 44 -15.10 -10.02 14.33
N VAL A 45 -15.77 -9.77 13.20
CA VAL A 45 -16.60 -10.74 12.49
C VAL A 45 -15.81 -11.97 12.04
N MET A 46 -14.52 -11.84 11.70
CA MET A 46 -13.68 -12.99 11.33
C MET A 46 -13.39 -13.94 12.49
N PHE A 47 -13.56 -13.50 13.74
CA PHE A 47 -13.44 -14.34 14.92
C PHE A 47 -14.76 -15.02 15.31
N ALA A 48 -15.86 -14.68 14.65
CA ALA A 48 -17.15 -15.27 14.93
C ALA A 48 -17.16 -16.75 14.48
N PRO A 49 -17.69 -17.69 15.29
CA PRO A 49 -17.80 -19.09 14.91
C PRO A 49 -18.53 -19.28 13.56
N PRO A 50 -18.16 -20.28 12.75
CA PRO A 50 -18.89 -20.60 11.52
C PRO A 50 -20.40 -20.72 11.76
N GLY A 51 -21.22 -20.10 10.92
CA GLY A 51 -22.68 -20.13 11.03
C GLY A 51 -23.32 -19.04 11.90
N THR A 52 -22.53 -18.24 12.64
CA THR A 52 -23.08 -17.13 13.45
C THR A 52 -23.70 -16.00 12.61
N LEU A 53 -23.18 -15.75 11.41
CA LEU A 53 -23.67 -14.70 10.52
C LEU A 53 -24.04 -15.29 9.17
N PRO A 54 -25.14 -14.84 8.55
CA PRO A 54 -25.44 -15.19 7.16
C PRO A 54 -24.28 -14.80 6.22
N ARG A 55 -23.99 -15.67 5.25
CA ARG A 55 -22.95 -15.46 4.21
C ARG A 55 -22.94 -14.06 3.58
N PRO A 56 -24.07 -13.48 3.12
CA PRO A 56 -24.06 -12.13 2.53
C PRO A 56 -23.67 -11.05 3.54
N LEU A 57 -24.05 -11.21 4.81
CA LEU A 57 -23.72 -10.26 5.85
C LEU A 57 -22.23 -10.30 6.20
N TYR A 58 -21.64 -11.49 6.30
CA TYR A 58 -20.20 -11.66 6.48
C TYR A 58 -19.39 -11.02 5.35
N ALA A 59 -19.79 -11.28 4.09
CA ALA A 59 -19.19 -10.66 2.92
C ALA A 59 -19.30 -9.12 2.93
N ALA A 60 -20.46 -8.59 3.32
CA ALA A 60 -20.69 -7.15 3.42
C ALA A 60 -19.75 -6.49 4.45
N PHE A 61 -19.56 -7.10 5.62
CA PHE A 61 -18.63 -6.59 6.64
C PHE A 61 -17.19 -6.51 6.11
N LEU A 62 -16.69 -7.55 5.42
CA LEU A 62 -15.32 -7.53 4.89
C LEU A 62 -15.11 -6.50 3.77
N ALA A 63 -16.17 -6.15 3.04
CA ALA A 63 -16.11 -5.19 1.96
C ALA A 63 -16.39 -3.74 2.43
N ALA A 64 -17.08 -3.57 3.56
CA ALA A 64 -17.58 -2.29 4.05
C ALA A 64 -16.53 -1.16 4.15
N PRO A 65 -15.29 -1.37 4.63
CA PRO A 65 -14.30 -0.29 4.68
C PRO A 65 -13.96 0.30 3.30
N LEU A 66 -13.93 -0.55 2.27
CA LEU A 66 -13.62 -0.15 0.89
C LEU A 66 -14.83 0.52 0.23
N TRP A 67 -16.05 0.01 0.46
CA TRP A 67 -17.29 0.64 -0.02
C TRP A 67 -17.52 2.01 0.63
N TRP A 68 -17.21 2.15 1.92
CA TRP A 68 -17.29 3.44 2.58
C TRP A 68 -16.24 4.42 2.04
N THR A 69 -15.00 3.96 1.83
CA THR A 69 -13.96 4.77 1.19
C THR A 69 -14.39 5.24 -0.20
N LEU A 70 -14.98 4.34 -1.01
CA LEU A 70 -15.59 4.66 -2.31
C LEU A 70 -16.63 5.78 -2.16
N ALA A 71 -17.58 5.62 -1.24
CA ALA A 71 -18.64 6.60 -1.00
C ALA A 71 -18.10 7.99 -0.60
N LEU A 72 -17.04 8.06 0.21
CA LEU A 72 -16.38 9.31 0.56
C LEU A 72 -15.77 10.00 -0.66
N VAL A 73 -15.10 9.22 -1.54
CA VAL A 73 -14.50 9.77 -2.76
C VAL A 73 -15.60 10.28 -3.71
N VAL A 74 -16.68 9.52 -3.92
CA VAL A 74 -17.81 9.96 -4.76
C VAL A 74 -18.43 11.25 -4.20
N ARG A 75 -18.71 11.28 -2.89
CA ARG A 75 -19.26 12.47 -2.21
C ARG A 75 -18.37 13.69 -2.40
N ASP A 76 -17.07 13.55 -2.21
CA ASP A 76 -16.13 14.67 -2.27
C ASP A 76 -15.83 15.09 -3.72
N LEU A 77 -15.93 14.18 -4.69
CA LEU A 77 -15.92 14.51 -6.12
C LEU A 77 -17.17 15.30 -6.55
N HIS A 78 -18.37 14.91 -6.10
CA HIS A 78 -19.59 15.67 -6.39
C HIS A 78 -19.58 17.08 -5.77
N ARG A 79 -18.92 17.25 -4.61
CA ARG A 79 -18.76 18.55 -3.95
C ARG A 79 -17.62 19.38 -4.54
N SER A 80 -16.69 18.75 -5.26
CA SER A 80 -15.53 19.43 -5.85
C SER A 80 -15.99 20.38 -6.95
N ARG A 81 -15.56 21.65 -6.84
CA ARG A 81 -15.76 22.65 -7.90
C ARG A 81 -14.64 22.65 -8.95
N ARG A 82 -13.67 21.73 -8.84
CA ARG A 82 -12.57 21.61 -9.80
C ARG A 82 -13.02 20.89 -11.06
N GLY A 83 -12.67 21.43 -12.22
CA GLY A 83 -12.95 20.77 -13.50
C GLY A 83 -12.13 19.48 -13.72
N PRO A 84 -12.54 18.61 -14.67
CA PRO A 84 -11.95 17.28 -14.90
C PRO A 84 -10.43 17.29 -15.10
N ARG A 85 -9.89 18.30 -15.80
CA ARG A 85 -8.45 18.46 -16.03
C ARG A 85 -7.63 18.62 -14.73
N ARG A 86 -8.19 19.29 -13.72
CA ARG A 86 -7.52 19.50 -12.42
C ARG A 86 -7.66 18.32 -11.48
N ILE A 87 -8.77 17.59 -11.59
CA ILE A 87 -9.02 16.36 -10.83
C ILE A 87 -8.07 15.24 -11.31
N GLY A 88 -7.87 15.15 -12.63
CA GLY A 88 -7.02 14.14 -13.24
C GLY A 88 -7.57 12.71 -13.10
N PRO A 89 -6.79 11.69 -13.48
CA PRO A 89 -7.26 10.29 -13.54
C PRO A 89 -7.28 9.57 -12.18
N TYR A 90 -6.65 10.14 -11.16
CA TYR A 90 -6.45 9.47 -9.86
C TYR A 90 -7.75 9.04 -9.17
N PRO A 91 -8.80 9.86 -9.12
CA PRO A 91 -9.99 9.46 -8.38
C PRO A 91 -10.71 8.31 -9.07
N CYS A 92 -10.75 8.28 -10.40
CA CYS A 92 -11.27 7.14 -11.15
C CYS A 92 -10.50 5.85 -10.83
N ALA A 93 -9.17 5.92 -10.75
CA ALA A 93 -8.35 4.76 -10.36
C ALA A 93 -8.63 4.31 -8.92
N VAL A 94 -8.80 5.25 -7.97
CA VAL A 94 -9.15 4.93 -6.58
C VAL A 94 -10.56 4.33 -6.50
N LEU A 95 -11.52 4.86 -7.26
CA LEU A 95 -12.89 4.35 -7.31
C LEU A 95 -12.93 2.92 -7.86
N ALA A 96 -12.30 2.69 -9.03
CA ALA A 96 -12.19 1.37 -9.63
C ALA A 96 -11.50 0.38 -8.68
N PHE A 97 -10.42 0.80 -8.02
CA PHE A 97 -9.74 -0.03 -7.03
C PHE A 97 -10.65 -0.37 -5.84
N CYS A 98 -11.33 0.62 -5.24
CA CYS A 98 -12.20 0.38 -4.08
C CYS A 98 -13.36 -0.56 -4.42
N ALA A 99 -13.98 -0.38 -5.60
CA ALA A 99 -15.07 -1.22 -6.05
C ALA A 99 -14.61 -2.67 -6.28
N ALA A 100 -13.53 -2.86 -7.06
CA ALA A 100 -13.01 -4.20 -7.34
C ALA A 100 -12.45 -4.87 -6.07
N ALA A 101 -11.63 -4.19 -5.27
CA ALA A 101 -11.08 -4.75 -4.04
C ALA A 101 -12.18 -5.02 -2.99
N GLY A 102 -13.24 -4.21 -2.95
CA GLY A 102 -14.41 -4.42 -2.09
C GLY A 102 -15.16 -5.70 -2.50
N ALA A 103 -15.46 -5.86 -3.78
CA ALA A 103 -16.10 -7.05 -4.32
C ALA A 103 -15.26 -8.32 -4.05
N VAL A 104 -13.95 -8.26 -4.33
CA VAL A 104 -13.04 -9.39 -4.08
C VAL A 104 -12.95 -9.72 -2.58
N SER A 105 -12.89 -8.69 -1.71
CA SER A 105 -12.86 -8.88 -0.24
C SER A 105 -14.12 -9.59 0.27
N GLY A 106 -15.30 -9.14 -0.19
CA GLY A 106 -16.58 -9.75 0.18
C GLY A 106 -16.70 -11.18 -0.33
N TRP A 107 -16.34 -11.43 -1.60
CA TRP A 107 -16.32 -12.76 -2.18
C TRP A 107 -15.37 -13.68 -1.42
N PHE A 108 -14.15 -13.22 -1.10
CA PHE A 108 -13.16 -14.02 -0.39
C PHE A 108 -13.65 -14.42 1.00
N GLY A 109 -14.31 -13.51 1.72
CA GLY A 109 -14.95 -13.84 2.99
C GLY A 109 -16.03 -14.91 2.85
N SER A 110 -16.84 -14.76 1.82
CA SER A 110 -17.91 -15.70 1.46
C SER A 110 -17.37 -17.09 1.09
N ALA A 111 -16.26 -17.18 0.35
CA ALA A 111 -15.62 -18.43 -0.05
C ALA A 111 -14.99 -19.17 1.14
N ILE A 112 -14.40 -18.44 2.11
CA ILE A 112 -13.88 -19.04 3.35
C ILE A 112 -14.98 -19.78 4.10
N MET A 113 -16.20 -19.25 4.14
CA MET A 113 -17.31 -19.87 4.87
C MET A 113 -17.79 -21.19 4.24
N THR A 114 -17.62 -21.36 2.92
CA THR A 114 -18.05 -22.57 2.20
C THR A 114 -16.93 -23.56 1.96
N GLY A 115 -15.69 -23.25 2.39
CA GLY A 115 -14.51 -24.05 2.06
C GLY A 115 -14.15 -24.01 0.57
N GLU A 116 -14.75 -23.10 -0.20
CA GLU A 116 -14.43 -22.91 -1.61
C GLU A 116 -12.96 -22.47 -1.75
N LYS A 117 -12.22 -23.15 -2.63
CA LYS A 117 -10.86 -22.72 -2.94
C LYS A 117 -10.91 -21.33 -3.57
N PRO A 118 -10.09 -20.37 -3.11
CA PRO A 118 -10.19 -18.98 -3.54
C PRO A 118 -9.78 -18.74 -5.00
N GLY A 119 -9.41 -19.79 -5.75
CA GLY A 119 -9.03 -19.72 -7.16
C GLY A 119 -7.98 -18.65 -7.41
N ILE A 120 -8.24 -17.82 -8.41
CA ILE A 120 -7.35 -16.77 -8.91
C ILE A 120 -7.43 -15.45 -8.11
N LEU A 121 -8.44 -15.29 -7.26
CA LEU A 121 -8.77 -14.01 -6.63
C LEU A 121 -7.70 -13.45 -5.69
N PRO A 122 -6.94 -14.28 -4.93
CA PRO A 122 -5.79 -13.80 -4.19
C PRO A 122 -4.72 -13.18 -5.10
N GLU A 123 -4.48 -13.75 -6.28
CA GLU A 123 -3.52 -13.19 -7.24
C GLU A 123 -3.99 -11.87 -7.80
N ILE A 124 -5.29 -11.75 -8.16
CA ILE A 124 -5.88 -10.49 -8.60
C ILE A 124 -5.69 -9.42 -7.52
N ALA A 125 -5.94 -9.76 -6.25
CA ALA A 125 -5.76 -8.85 -5.14
C ALA A 125 -4.29 -8.41 -4.98
N VAL A 126 -3.33 -9.34 -5.02
CA VAL A 126 -1.90 -9.01 -4.98
C VAL A 126 -1.53 -8.06 -6.13
N SER A 127 -1.91 -8.39 -7.36
CA SER A 127 -1.61 -7.60 -8.56
C SER A 127 -2.23 -6.20 -8.50
N MET A 128 -3.49 -6.09 -8.07
CA MET A 128 -4.16 -4.80 -7.89
C MET A 128 -3.44 -3.93 -6.86
N PHE A 129 -3.06 -4.49 -5.71
CA PHE A 129 -2.30 -3.76 -4.71
C PHE A 129 -0.92 -3.38 -5.23
N ALA A 130 -0.22 -4.27 -5.92
CA ALA A 130 1.07 -3.94 -6.53
C ALA A 130 0.94 -2.79 -7.55
N LEU A 131 -0.13 -2.76 -8.34
CA LEU A 131 -0.44 -1.67 -9.28
C LEU A 131 -0.66 -0.34 -8.53
N LEU A 132 -1.47 -0.37 -7.46
CA LEU A 132 -1.71 0.80 -6.61
C LEU A 132 -0.41 1.32 -5.98
N LEU A 133 0.39 0.42 -5.38
CA LEU A 133 1.66 0.77 -4.75
C LEU A 133 2.66 1.33 -5.76
N THR A 134 2.73 0.77 -6.97
CA THR A 134 3.58 1.27 -8.05
C THR A 134 3.16 2.69 -8.45
N GLY A 135 1.85 2.93 -8.61
CA GLY A 135 1.31 4.22 -8.98
C GLY A 135 1.55 5.29 -7.90
N VAL A 136 1.22 4.99 -6.65
CA VAL A 136 1.34 5.92 -5.51
C VAL A 136 2.79 6.07 -5.07
N GLY A 137 3.52 4.97 -4.87
CA GLY A 137 4.92 4.98 -4.45
C GLY A 137 5.85 5.58 -5.50
N GLY A 138 5.61 5.31 -6.79
CA GLY A 138 6.42 5.84 -7.89
C GLY A 138 6.39 7.37 -8.04
N ARG A 139 5.41 8.06 -7.45
CA ARG A 139 5.40 9.54 -7.29
C ARG A 139 5.88 9.98 -5.91
N MET A 140 5.54 9.21 -4.88
CA MET A 140 5.76 9.56 -3.48
C MET A 140 7.25 9.48 -3.11
N VAL A 141 7.94 8.39 -3.50
CA VAL A 141 9.36 8.20 -3.19
C VAL A 141 10.21 9.29 -3.84
N PRO A 142 10.09 9.58 -5.14
CA PRO A 142 10.93 10.61 -5.74
C PRO A 142 10.60 12.02 -5.25
N ALA A 143 9.33 12.29 -4.92
CA ALA A 143 8.95 13.56 -4.31
C ALA A 143 9.66 13.75 -2.97
N PHE A 144 9.73 12.72 -2.11
CA PHE A 144 10.45 12.83 -0.85
C PHE A 144 11.97 12.93 -1.01
N LEU A 145 12.55 12.20 -1.96
CA LEU A 145 13.97 12.34 -2.28
C LEU A 145 14.28 13.77 -2.75
N ASN A 146 13.47 14.31 -3.67
CA ASN A 146 13.60 15.68 -4.15
C ASN A 146 13.41 16.69 -3.01
N SER A 147 12.39 16.54 -2.16
CA SER A 147 12.19 17.40 -0.99
C SER A 147 13.37 17.36 -0.02
N ALA A 148 14.01 16.19 0.15
CA ALA A 148 15.22 16.07 0.96
C ALA A 148 16.40 16.86 0.36
N GLY A 149 16.59 16.79 -0.95
CA GLY A 149 17.60 17.57 -1.66
C GLY A 149 17.32 19.07 -1.69
N GLN A 150 16.07 19.48 -1.93
CA GLN A 150 15.65 20.89 -2.00
C GLN A 150 15.97 21.66 -0.72
N ARG A 151 15.78 21.03 0.44
CA ARG A 151 16.11 21.65 1.74
C ARG A 151 17.60 21.94 1.91
N LEU A 152 18.45 21.34 1.08
CA LEU A 152 19.90 21.52 1.05
C LEU A 152 20.37 22.33 -0.17
N GLY A 153 19.45 22.91 -0.95
CA GLY A 153 19.79 23.62 -2.19
C GLY A 153 20.30 22.72 -3.32
N LEU A 154 20.08 21.39 -3.22
CA LEU A 154 20.52 20.44 -4.23
C LEU A 154 19.53 20.37 -5.41
N PRO A 155 20.02 20.08 -6.64
CA PRO A 155 19.17 20.00 -7.82
C PRO A 155 18.19 18.83 -7.73
N THR A 156 16.95 19.07 -8.18
CA THR A 156 15.89 18.06 -8.24
C THR A 156 15.71 17.48 -9.63
N ILE A 157 15.24 16.24 -9.70
CA ILE A 157 14.86 15.62 -10.97
C ILE A 157 13.35 15.78 -11.16
N PRO A 158 12.89 16.54 -12.16
CA PRO A 158 11.48 16.55 -12.51
C PRO A 158 11.09 15.16 -13.04
N LEU A 159 10.04 14.58 -12.49
CA LEU A 159 9.50 13.30 -12.95
C LEU A 159 8.14 13.54 -13.57
N PRO A 160 8.04 13.54 -14.91
CA PRO A 160 6.77 13.77 -15.56
C PRO A 160 5.82 12.61 -15.26
N ALA A 161 4.52 12.90 -15.22
CA ALA A 161 3.51 11.91 -14.84
C ALA A 161 3.53 10.66 -15.73
N TRP A 162 3.92 10.82 -16.99
CA TRP A 162 4.02 9.77 -18.01
C TRP A 162 5.20 8.82 -17.81
N ALA A 163 6.24 9.20 -17.06
CA ALA A 163 7.43 8.35 -16.83
C ALA A 163 7.11 7.00 -16.16
N ARG A 164 5.92 6.90 -15.55
CA ARG A 164 5.42 5.70 -14.88
C ARG A 164 4.63 4.78 -15.81
N LEU A 165 4.15 5.27 -16.95
CA LEU A 165 3.32 4.50 -17.88
C LEU A 165 4.01 3.21 -18.38
N PRO A 166 5.32 3.21 -18.69
CA PRO A 166 6.02 1.97 -19.06
C PRO A 166 5.98 0.87 -18.00
N ILE A 167 5.68 1.21 -16.74
CA ILE A 167 5.54 0.26 -15.63
C ILE A 167 4.07 -0.08 -15.40
N LEU A 168 3.20 0.94 -15.38
CA LEU A 168 1.77 0.77 -15.06
C LEU A 168 0.99 0.05 -16.16
N ILE A 169 1.35 0.24 -17.44
CA ILE A 169 0.69 -0.44 -18.56
C ILE A 169 0.89 -1.96 -18.51
N PRO A 170 2.12 -2.51 -18.50
CA PRO A 170 2.30 -3.96 -18.42
C PRO A 170 1.73 -4.54 -17.14
N LEU A 171 1.85 -3.85 -16.01
CA LEU A 171 1.26 -4.30 -14.74
C LEU A 171 -0.28 -4.28 -14.78
N GLY A 172 -0.89 -3.29 -15.43
CA GLY A 172 -2.34 -3.24 -15.63
C GLY A 172 -2.83 -4.39 -16.52
N ILE A 173 -2.13 -4.66 -17.63
CA ILE A 173 -2.44 -5.82 -18.48
C ILE A 173 -2.21 -7.13 -17.72
N ALA A 174 -1.21 -7.21 -16.85
CA ALA A 174 -0.96 -8.38 -16.00
C ALA A 174 -2.11 -8.63 -15.02
N VAL A 175 -2.76 -7.58 -14.49
CA VAL A 175 -3.98 -7.70 -13.66
C VAL A 175 -5.13 -8.26 -14.49
N LEU A 176 -5.35 -7.74 -15.71
CA LEU A 176 -6.45 -8.17 -16.59
C LEU A 176 -6.28 -9.60 -17.09
N THR A 177 -5.04 -10.05 -17.25
CA THR A 177 -4.70 -11.39 -17.77
C THR A 177 -4.25 -12.34 -16.66
N THR A 178 -4.58 -12.04 -15.38
CA THR A 178 -4.20 -12.86 -14.22
C THR A 178 -4.48 -14.34 -14.50
N GLY A 179 -3.61 -15.23 -14.02
CA GLY A 179 -3.75 -16.70 -14.18
C GLY A 179 -3.22 -17.24 -15.50
N THR A 180 -2.76 -16.37 -16.40
CA THR A 180 -2.08 -16.74 -17.63
C THR A 180 -0.56 -16.57 -17.50
N ALA A 181 0.19 -17.27 -18.36
CA ALA A 181 1.64 -17.05 -18.48
C ALA A 181 2.00 -15.61 -18.85
N LEU A 182 1.11 -14.93 -19.61
CA LEU A 182 1.28 -13.53 -19.97
C LEU A 182 1.27 -12.62 -18.73
N SER A 183 0.38 -12.86 -17.76
CA SER A 183 0.37 -12.12 -16.50
C SER A 183 1.67 -12.29 -15.72
N ALA A 184 2.18 -13.52 -15.62
CA ALA A 184 3.46 -13.80 -14.97
C ALA A 184 4.62 -13.04 -15.63
N ALA A 185 4.75 -13.13 -16.94
CA ALA A 185 5.79 -12.46 -17.73
C ALA A 185 5.71 -10.92 -17.62
N LEU A 186 4.51 -10.35 -17.74
CA LEU A 186 4.30 -8.90 -17.62
C LEU A 186 4.54 -8.39 -16.20
N THR A 187 4.25 -9.21 -15.18
CA THR A 187 4.58 -8.87 -13.78
C THR A 187 6.10 -8.79 -13.60
N CYS A 188 6.85 -9.78 -14.11
CA CYS A 188 8.32 -9.74 -14.12
C CYS A 188 8.84 -8.49 -14.85
N LEU A 189 8.34 -8.25 -16.06
CA LEU A 189 8.74 -7.13 -16.90
C LEU A 189 8.51 -5.80 -16.19
N ALA A 190 7.33 -5.60 -15.59
CA ALA A 190 7.02 -4.40 -14.82
C ALA A 190 8.00 -4.22 -13.64
N GLY A 191 8.37 -5.30 -12.96
CA GLY A 191 9.38 -5.26 -11.89
C GLY A 191 10.77 -4.86 -12.38
N MET A 192 11.21 -5.37 -13.53
CA MET A 192 12.49 -5.01 -14.15
C MET A 192 12.51 -3.55 -14.61
N ILE A 193 11.46 -3.09 -15.29
CA ILE A 193 11.32 -1.69 -15.72
C ILE A 193 11.28 -0.78 -14.49
N LEU A 194 10.58 -1.18 -13.42
CA LEU A 194 10.54 -0.41 -12.18
C LEU A 194 11.92 -0.30 -11.53
N ALA A 195 12.68 -1.40 -11.46
CA ALA A 195 14.04 -1.39 -10.94
C ALA A 195 14.95 -0.46 -11.74
N ALA A 196 14.91 -0.55 -13.08
CA ALA A 196 15.65 0.33 -13.98
C ALA A 196 15.21 1.80 -13.82
N HIS A 197 13.91 2.07 -13.72
CA HIS A 197 13.40 3.42 -13.51
C HIS A 197 13.85 4.00 -12.17
N MET A 198 13.96 3.20 -11.10
CA MET A 198 14.44 3.65 -9.80
C MET A 198 15.90 4.14 -9.82
N THR A 199 16.75 3.62 -10.73
CA THR A 199 18.15 4.09 -10.83
C THR A 199 18.25 5.52 -11.38
N THR A 200 17.21 6.00 -12.08
CA THR A 200 17.13 7.39 -12.57
C THR A 200 16.88 8.39 -11.44
N TRP A 201 16.48 7.93 -10.25
CA TRP A 201 16.17 8.80 -9.12
C TRP A 201 17.44 9.24 -8.38
N ARG A 202 17.37 10.34 -7.63
CA ARG A 202 18.45 10.76 -6.73
C ARG A 202 18.44 9.93 -5.43
N LEU A 203 18.70 8.63 -5.52
CA LEU A 203 18.65 7.71 -4.38
C LEU A 203 19.53 8.16 -3.21
N ARG A 204 20.70 8.77 -3.51
CA ARG A 204 21.61 9.36 -2.51
C ARG A 204 20.95 10.39 -1.60
N TYR A 205 19.86 11.04 -2.01
CA TYR A 205 19.17 12.03 -1.18
C TYR A 205 18.45 11.40 0.01
N ALA A 206 18.23 10.08 0.00
CA ALA A 206 17.68 9.33 1.14
C ALA A 206 18.50 9.54 2.42
N ARG A 207 19.83 9.71 2.33
CA ARG A 207 20.70 9.91 3.51
C ARG A 207 20.41 11.20 4.29
N TYR A 208 19.69 12.15 3.69
CA TYR A 208 19.38 13.44 4.29
C TYR A 208 18.00 13.48 4.96
N ASP A 209 17.20 12.41 4.86
CA ASP A 209 15.87 12.32 5.43
C ASP A 209 15.53 10.86 5.77
N SER A 210 15.48 10.56 7.07
CA SER A 210 15.20 9.21 7.54
C SER A 210 13.87 8.66 7.03
N LEU A 211 12.82 9.49 6.95
CA LEU A 211 11.52 9.03 6.44
C LEU A 211 11.57 8.76 4.93
N ALA A 212 12.31 9.55 4.16
CA ALA A 212 12.56 9.26 2.75
C ALA A 212 13.34 7.95 2.57
N ALA A 213 14.37 7.70 3.40
CA ALA A 213 15.12 6.46 3.39
C ALA A 213 14.25 5.24 3.71
N LEU A 214 13.45 5.28 4.77
CA LEU A 214 12.53 4.19 5.11
C LEU A 214 11.52 3.95 3.98
N THR A 215 11.00 5.02 3.36
CA THR A 215 10.04 4.89 2.24
C THR A 215 10.70 4.28 1.01
N LEU A 216 11.96 4.62 0.71
CA LEU A 216 12.74 4.03 -0.37
C LEU A 216 13.01 2.55 -0.12
N ILE A 217 13.42 2.16 1.09
CA ILE A 217 13.65 0.76 1.48
C ILE A 217 12.36 -0.05 1.33
N ALA A 218 11.24 0.46 1.82
CA ALA A 218 9.94 -0.17 1.65
C ALA A 218 9.59 -0.36 0.17
N TYR A 219 9.78 0.69 -0.63
CA TYR A 219 9.45 0.67 -2.04
C TYR A 219 10.37 -0.23 -2.87
N ALA A 220 11.62 -0.43 -2.45
CA ALA A 220 12.57 -1.34 -3.13
C ALA A 220 12.13 -2.80 -3.10
N TRP A 221 11.30 -3.21 -2.12
CA TRP A 221 10.66 -4.53 -2.13
C TRP A 221 9.67 -4.72 -3.28
N LEU A 222 9.15 -3.64 -3.87
CA LEU A 222 8.16 -3.71 -4.93
C LEU A 222 8.73 -4.30 -6.24
N PRO A 223 9.83 -3.79 -6.83
CA PRO A 223 10.44 -4.43 -7.99
C PRO A 223 10.96 -5.83 -7.67
N ILE A 224 11.57 -6.05 -6.50
CA ILE A 224 12.03 -7.37 -6.05
C ILE A 224 10.86 -8.35 -6.05
N GLY A 225 9.73 -7.93 -5.48
CA GLY A 225 8.55 -8.77 -5.38
C GLY A 225 7.83 -9.01 -6.69
N LEU A 226 7.76 -8.01 -7.58
CA LEU A 226 7.19 -8.17 -8.91
C LEU A 226 7.99 -9.19 -9.73
N ILE A 227 9.33 -9.10 -9.69
CA ILE A 227 10.22 -10.04 -10.38
C ILE A 227 10.09 -11.44 -9.78
N LEU A 228 10.27 -11.57 -8.46
CA LEU A 228 10.24 -12.88 -7.81
C LEU A 228 8.87 -13.55 -7.95
N TRP A 229 7.79 -12.82 -7.68
CA TRP A 229 6.44 -13.36 -7.74
C TRP A 229 5.96 -13.64 -9.17
N GLY A 230 6.36 -12.81 -10.16
CA GLY A 230 6.17 -13.14 -11.56
C GLY A 230 6.90 -14.42 -11.96
N TRP A 231 8.18 -14.56 -11.55
CA TRP A 231 9.01 -15.72 -11.88
C TRP A 231 8.41 -17.02 -11.36
N THR A 232 7.92 -17.04 -10.11
CA THR A 232 7.23 -18.22 -9.54
C THR A 232 5.99 -18.67 -10.30
N ARG A 233 5.43 -17.84 -11.17
CA ARG A 233 4.19 -18.11 -11.93
C ARG A 233 4.44 -18.34 -13.42
N LEU A 234 5.70 -18.30 -13.86
CA LEU A 234 6.05 -18.68 -15.22
C LEU A 234 5.79 -20.19 -15.40
N PRO A 235 5.29 -20.62 -16.57
CA PRO A 235 4.98 -22.02 -16.82
C PRO A 235 6.26 -22.88 -16.88
N ALA A 236 6.13 -24.17 -16.60
CA ALA A 236 7.29 -25.09 -16.52
C ALA A 236 8.06 -25.24 -17.85
N ASN A 237 7.42 -24.97 -18.98
CA ASN A 237 8.05 -24.96 -20.31
C ASN A 237 8.75 -23.63 -20.65
N TRP A 238 8.78 -22.66 -19.72
CA TRP A 238 9.52 -21.42 -19.91
C TRP A 238 11.04 -21.67 -19.85
N PRO A 239 11.89 -20.94 -20.61
CA PRO A 239 13.34 -21.20 -20.66
C PRO A 239 14.11 -21.00 -19.34
N LEU A 240 13.51 -20.35 -18.35
CA LEU A 240 14.14 -20.11 -17.05
C LEU A 240 13.87 -21.28 -16.10
N PRO A 241 14.83 -21.63 -15.23
CA PRO A 241 14.58 -22.63 -14.20
C PRO A 241 13.43 -22.18 -13.28
N PRO A 242 12.73 -23.14 -12.64
CA PRO A 242 11.73 -22.82 -11.63
C PRO A 242 12.31 -21.92 -10.54
N ALA A 243 11.53 -20.94 -10.11
CA ALA A 243 11.95 -20.07 -9.02
C ALA A 243 12.22 -20.88 -7.73
N PRO A 244 13.19 -20.48 -6.89
CA PRO A 244 13.63 -21.24 -5.71
C PRO A 244 12.63 -21.23 -4.55
N VAL A 245 11.47 -20.58 -4.72
CA VAL A 245 10.45 -20.39 -3.68
C VAL A 245 9.05 -20.57 -4.25
N TRP A 246 8.10 -20.94 -3.40
CA TRP A 246 6.69 -21.03 -3.78
C TRP A 246 6.10 -19.64 -4.07
N SER A 247 5.13 -19.58 -4.99
CA SER A 247 4.47 -18.32 -5.36
C SER A 247 3.84 -17.59 -4.17
N ILE A 248 3.19 -18.32 -3.27
CA ILE A 248 2.65 -17.72 -2.05
C ILE A 248 3.74 -17.09 -1.20
N THR A 249 4.90 -17.74 -1.05
CA THR A 249 6.06 -17.20 -0.32
C THR A 249 6.60 -15.94 -1.00
N ALA A 250 6.77 -15.99 -2.33
CA ALA A 250 7.20 -14.83 -3.11
C ALA A 250 6.24 -13.64 -2.97
N SER A 251 4.93 -13.85 -2.92
CA SER A 251 3.94 -12.77 -2.75
C SER A 251 4.15 -11.95 -1.45
N HIS A 252 4.80 -12.51 -0.43
CA HIS A 252 5.08 -11.81 0.82
C HIS A 252 6.12 -10.70 0.65
N THR A 253 6.95 -10.70 -0.38
CA THR A 253 7.78 -9.53 -0.72
C THR A 253 6.93 -8.30 -1.04
N LEU A 254 5.83 -8.49 -1.77
CA LEU A 254 4.86 -7.44 -2.10
C LEU A 254 4.02 -7.05 -0.88
N THR A 255 3.55 -8.03 -0.09
CA THR A 255 2.60 -7.76 1.00
C THR A 255 3.25 -7.46 2.36
N MET A 256 4.27 -8.22 2.77
CA MET A 256 5.03 -7.99 4.01
C MET A 256 6.16 -6.98 3.82
N GLY A 257 6.79 -6.94 2.64
CA GLY A 257 7.82 -5.95 2.34
C GLY A 257 7.21 -4.62 1.92
N ALA A 258 6.76 -4.54 0.66
CA ALA A 258 6.35 -3.28 0.05
C ALA A 258 5.12 -2.64 0.71
N LEU A 259 4.00 -3.37 0.79
CA LEU A 259 2.75 -2.84 1.34
C LEU A 259 2.91 -2.42 2.81
N THR A 260 3.35 -3.34 3.66
CA THR A 260 3.53 -3.08 5.11
C THR A 260 4.54 -1.96 5.35
N GLY A 261 5.69 -1.98 4.68
CA GLY A 261 6.71 -0.94 4.82
C GLY A 261 6.18 0.45 4.42
N LEU A 262 5.45 0.54 3.30
CA LEU A 262 4.86 1.79 2.85
C LEU A 262 3.80 2.29 3.84
N ILE A 263 2.94 1.42 4.37
CA ILE A 263 1.97 1.79 5.42
C ILE A 263 2.67 2.41 6.62
N VAL A 264 3.70 1.74 7.16
CA VAL A 264 4.43 2.23 8.34
C VAL A 264 5.11 3.56 8.04
N THR A 265 5.72 3.73 6.87
CA THR A 265 6.38 4.99 6.51
C THR A 265 5.40 6.14 6.33
N VAL A 266 4.22 5.91 5.75
CA VAL A 266 3.15 6.90 5.64
C VAL A 266 2.66 7.27 7.04
N MET A 267 2.35 6.28 7.86
CA MET A 267 1.82 6.46 9.20
C MET A 267 2.80 7.19 10.12
N ALA A 268 4.10 6.86 10.05
CA ALA A 268 5.16 7.48 10.84
C ALA A 268 5.26 9.00 10.62
N ARG A 269 4.78 9.53 9.48
CA ARG A 269 4.74 10.98 9.23
C ARG A 269 3.72 11.70 10.11
N SER A 270 2.62 11.04 10.47
CA SER A 270 1.58 11.63 11.32
C SER A 270 2.01 11.82 12.77
N SER A 271 2.88 10.95 13.27
CA SER A 271 3.42 10.96 14.63
C SER A 271 4.84 11.56 14.73
N ALA A 272 5.46 11.88 13.59
CA ALA A 272 6.81 12.43 13.53
C ALA A 272 6.94 13.75 14.29
N ARG A 273 8.10 13.96 14.92
CA ARG A 273 8.43 15.25 15.54
C ARG A 273 8.82 16.24 14.44
N ARG A 274 8.34 17.48 14.56
CA ARG A 274 8.63 18.57 13.63
C ARG A 274 9.77 19.41 14.20
N GLY A 275 10.84 19.56 13.43
CA GLY A 275 12.01 20.34 13.80
C GLY A 275 12.89 20.57 12.58
N ASP A 276 13.65 21.67 12.55
CA ASP A 276 14.66 21.93 11.52
C ASP A 276 14.17 21.82 10.06
N ARG A 277 12.91 22.24 9.83
CA ARG A 277 12.22 22.14 8.53
C ARG A 277 12.13 20.67 8.02
N ARG A 278 12.16 19.70 8.93
CA ARG A 278 12.13 18.25 8.68
C ARG A 278 11.15 17.52 9.61
N LEU A 279 10.83 16.29 9.20
CA LEU A 279 10.05 15.35 10.00
C LEU A 279 11.00 14.28 10.53
N HIS A 280 11.09 14.18 11.85
CA HIS A 280 11.90 13.17 12.52
C HIS A 280 11.00 11.99 12.90
N PRO A 281 11.21 10.79 12.32
CA PRO A 281 10.45 9.62 12.71
C PRO A 281 10.75 9.29 14.17
N ARG A 282 9.74 8.79 14.88
CA ARG A 282 9.94 8.32 16.26
C ARG A 282 10.68 7.00 16.26
N ALA A 283 11.44 6.73 17.34
CA ALA A 283 12.21 5.50 17.49
C ALA A 283 11.35 4.24 17.27
N ALA A 284 10.13 4.20 17.84
CA ALA A 284 9.21 3.09 17.66
C ALA A 284 8.85 2.84 16.18
N SER A 285 8.68 3.88 15.37
CA SER A 285 8.44 3.74 13.93
C SER A 285 9.64 3.14 13.21
N VAL A 286 10.86 3.53 13.59
CA VAL A 286 12.11 3.05 12.97
C VAL A 286 12.39 1.60 13.38
N ILE A 287 12.32 1.31 14.67
CA ILE A 287 12.54 -0.04 15.22
C ILE A 287 11.50 -1.01 14.68
N GLY A 288 10.21 -0.64 14.76
CA GLY A 288 9.13 -1.46 14.23
C GLY A 288 9.27 -1.69 12.72
N PHE A 289 9.65 -0.67 11.95
CA PHE A 289 9.97 -0.82 10.53
C PHE A 289 11.11 -1.81 10.29
N ALA A 290 12.22 -1.69 11.02
CA ALA A 290 13.37 -2.59 10.87
C ALA A 290 13.00 -4.05 11.15
N ILE A 291 12.24 -4.29 12.23
CA ILE A 291 11.71 -5.63 12.58
C ILE A 291 10.82 -6.16 11.45
N LEU A 292 9.92 -5.34 10.91
CA LEU A 292 9.04 -5.75 9.79
C LEU A 292 9.83 -6.08 8.51
N MET A 293 10.87 -5.30 8.19
CA MET A 293 11.72 -5.58 7.03
C MET A 293 12.53 -6.86 7.24
N ALA A 294 12.97 -7.16 8.46
CA ALA A 294 13.68 -8.40 8.79
C ALA A 294 12.77 -9.65 8.70
N ALA A 295 11.46 -9.51 8.91
CA ALA A 295 10.52 -10.63 8.78
C ALA A 295 10.45 -11.19 7.34
N VAL A 296 10.71 -10.35 6.32
CA VAL A 296 10.60 -10.73 4.90
C VAL A 296 11.65 -11.75 4.47
N PRO A 297 12.98 -11.55 4.66
CA PRO A 297 13.96 -12.58 4.31
C PRO A 297 13.77 -13.87 5.11
N VAL A 298 13.36 -13.80 6.39
CA VAL A 298 13.01 -14.97 7.20
C VAL A 298 11.83 -15.74 6.57
N ARG A 299 10.83 -15.02 6.03
CA ARG A 299 9.72 -15.63 5.28
C ARG A 299 10.20 -16.34 4.03
N LEU A 300 11.09 -15.70 3.27
CA LEU A 300 11.63 -16.22 2.01
C LEU A 300 12.51 -17.45 2.22
N ALA A 301 13.22 -17.52 3.36
CA ALA A 301 13.99 -18.68 3.77
C ALA A 301 13.13 -19.87 4.27
N GLY A 302 11.80 -19.75 4.26
CA GLY A 302 10.88 -20.84 4.62
C GLY A 302 10.50 -20.92 6.10
N PHE A 303 11.09 -20.10 6.97
CA PHE A 303 10.80 -20.06 8.41
C PHE A 303 9.48 -19.32 8.72
N THR A 304 8.36 -19.93 8.32
CA THR A 304 7.02 -19.32 8.36
C THR A 304 6.58 -18.88 9.76
N PRO A 305 6.64 -19.73 10.81
CA PRO A 305 6.19 -19.33 12.15
C PRO A 305 7.04 -18.18 12.71
N THR A 306 8.36 -18.31 12.61
CA THR A 306 9.33 -17.30 13.08
C THR A 306 9.12 -15.96 12.38
N SER A 307 8.95 -15.95 11.06
CA SER A 307 8.62 -14.75 10.30
C SER A 307 7.32 -14.11 10.79
N GLY A 308 6.29 -14.92 11.06
CA GLY A 308 5.01 -14.45 11.61
C GLY A 308 5.16 -13.79 12.99
N MET A 309 5.99 -14.36 13.87
CA MET A 309 6.28 -13.79 15.19
C MET A 309 7.03 -12.46 15.09
N ILE A 310 8.09 -12.40 14.27
CA ILE A 310 8.87 -11.17 14.03
C ILE A 310 7.94 -10.08 13.45
N TRP A 311 7.12 -10.44 12.47
CA TRP A 311 6.19 -9.50 11.84
C TRP A 311 5.15 -8.96 12.84
N SER A 312 4.61 -9.84 13.69
CA SER A 312 3.65 -9.46 14.73
C SER A 312 4.28 -8.55 15.78
N LEU A 313 5.51 -8.85 16.21
CA LEU A 313 6.30 -7.99 17.10
C LEU A 313 6.53 -6.61 16.49
N GLY A 314 6.91 -6.54 15.22
CA GLY A 314 7.12 -5.29 14.50
C GLY A 314 5.88 -4.41 14.50
N TRP A 315 4.70 -4.97 14.21
CA TRP A 315 3.43 -4.25 14.32
C TRP A 315 3.08 -3.86 15.75
N GLY A 316 3.37 -4.71 16.74
CA GLY A 316 3.19 -4.40 18.16
C GLY A 316 3.99 -3.15 18.56
N VAL A 317 5.28 -3.09 18.20
CA VAL A 317 6.14 -1.92 18.45
C VAL A 317 5.59 -0.68 17.75
N VAL A 318 5.19 -0.78 16.49
CA VAL A 318 4.58 0.33 15.74
C VAL A 318 3.31 0.81 16.43
N LEU A 319 2.41 -0.10 16.81
CA LEU A 319 1.14 0.23 17.47
C LEU A 319 1.38 0.97 18.78
N LEU A 320 2.16 0.37 19.69
CA LEU A 320 2.48 0.95 20.99
C LEU A 320 3.12 2.33 20.87
N GLY A 321 4.02 2.53 19.90
CA GLY A 321 4.64 3.82 19.62
C GLY A 321 3.67 4.89 19.09
N HIS A 322 2.58 4.48 18.42
CA HIS A 322 1.58 5.39 17.89
C HIS A 322 0.42 5.67 18.86
N LEU A 323 0.18 4.82 19.87
CA LEU A 323 -0.91 4.99 20.85
C LEU A 323 -0.99 6.41 21.44
N PRO A 324 0.12 7.04 21.90
CA PRO A 324 0.07 8.39 22.47
C PRO A 324 -0.37 9.48 21.48
N HIS A 325 -0.37 9.19 20.17
CA HIS A 325 -0.72 10.12 19.10
C HIS A 325 -2.13 9.91 18.55
N LEU A 326 -2.86 8.93 19.08
CA LEU A 326 -4.27 8.74 18.77
C LEU A 326 -5.15 9.78 19.46
N VAL A 327 -4.62 10.43 20.51
CA VAL A 327 -5.31 11.45 21.31
C VAL A 327 -4.60 12.79 21.13
N GLY A 328 -5.39 13.86 21.11
CA GLY A 328 -4.88 15.23 21.02
C GLY A 328 -4.86 15.80 19.60
N PRO A 329 -4.38 17.05 19.45
CA PRO A 329 -4.46 17.76 18.19
C PRO A 329 -3.47 17.19 17.15
N LEU A 330 -4.00 16.79 15.99
CA LEU A 330 -3.18 16.37 14.86
C LEU A 330 -2.38 17.56 14.33
N GLN A 331 -1.05 17.49 14.42
CA GLN A 331 -0.19 18.52 13.86
C GLN A 331 -0.24 18.48 12.34
N ARG A 332 -0.63 19.60 11.71
CA ARG A 332 -0.72 19.76 10.26
C ARG A 332 0.39 20.69 9.74
N PRO A 333 0.83 20.53 8.47
CA PRO A 333 0.42 19.49 7.51
C PRO A 333 1.06 18.13 7.81
N VAL A 334 0.30 17.03 7.63
CA VAL A 334 0.72 15.67 8.01
C VAL A 334 1.98 15.20 7.28
N PHE A 335 2.15 15.57 6.01
CA PHE A 335 3.24 15.06 5.17
C PHE A 335 4.42 16.03 4.98
N SER A 336 4.38 17.21 5.58
CA SER A 336 5.43 18.23 5.42
C SER A 336 5.75 18.89 6.75
N ALA A 337 7.02 19.21 6.97
CA ALA A 337 7.46 19.96 8.15
C ALA A 337 7.16 21.47 8.04
N HIS A 338 6.84 21.98 6.85
CA HIS A 338 6.47 23.37 6.67
C HIS A 338 5.09 23.60 7.30
N ARG A 339 5.06 24.39 8.38
CA ARG A 339 3.82 25.10 8.72
C ARG A 339 3.52 26.02 7.53
N THR A 340 2.32 25.92 6.96
CA THR A 340 1.81 27.06 6.21
C THR A 340 1.87 28.26 7.15
N PRO A 341 2.40 29.41 6.71
CA PRO A 341 2.37 30.63 7.51
C PRO A 341 0.94 30.97 7.95
#